data_AF-K0HP23-F1
#
_entry.id   AF-K0HP23-F1
#
_cell.length_a   1.000
_cell.length_b   1.000
_cell.length_c   1.000
_cell.angle_alpha   90.00
_cell.angle_beta   90.00
_cell.angle_gamma   90.00
#
_symmetry.space_group_name_H-M   'P 1'
#
loop_
_entity.id
_entity.type
_entity.pdbx_description
1 polymer ?
#
loop_
_entity_poly.entity_id
_entity_poly.type
_entity_poly.pdbx_seq_one_letter_code
_entity_poly.pdbx_strand_id
1 'polypeptide(L)'
;MIQVSKLLPQGQGLAPVLLKRATTVELDWDVRQKSRFAATDSAGRELGIFLPRGTLVRGGDVLVAEDGSMVRVIAAPQPVLVITHCKNHGTPFDLTRAAYHLGNRHVPIELQPDHLKIEPDHVLADMLRAMHLIVTEQNLAFEPEGGAYAAGHGGGHSHGEHGHGKGHDHHHGHDHSHDHSHGHTHDHGHSHDHSHAAAPVAPSAAPARGRTVSIPVVSHGHVHGPDCNHDH
;
A
#
# COMPACT_ATOMS: atom_id res chain seq x y z
N MET A 1 -15.46 18.51 26.42
CA MET A 1 -14.69 17.66 25.49
C MET A 1 -13.48 17.08 26.22
N ILE A 2 -13.35 15.75 26.25
CA ILE A 2 -12.23 15.04 26.88
C ILE A 2 -11.16 14.70 25.85
N GLN A 3 -9.88 14.79 26.21
CA GLN A 3 -8.79 14.47 25.29
C GLN A 3 -8.47 12.97 25.24
N VAL A 4 -8.19 12.47 24.04
CA VAL A 4 -7.77 11.10 23.76
C VAL A 4 -6.45 11.17 22.98
N SER A 5 -5.37 10.68 23.57
CA SER A 5 -4.03 10.77 22.98
C SER A 5 -3.33 9.43 22.80
N LYS A 6 -3.95 8.34 23.26
CA LYS A 6 -3.38 6.99 23.21
C LYS A 6 -4.35 6.03 22.53
N LEU A 7 -3.79 5.16 21.70
CA LEU A 7 -4.48 4.06 21.03
C LEU A 7 -3.80 2.74 21.42
N LEU A 8 -4.61 1.75 21.77
CA LEU A 8 -4.21 0.36 22.01
C LEU A 8 -4.72 -0.48 20.85
N PRO A 9 -3.83 -0.99 19.97
CA PRO A 9 -4.23 -1.78 18.82
C PRO A 9 -5.04 -2.99 19.26
N GLN A 10 -6.24 -3.17 18.71
CA GLN A 10 -7.15 -4.28 19.03
C GLN A 10 -7.38 -4.53 20.53
N GLY A 11 -7.18 -3.52 21.38
CA GLY A 11 -7.26 -3.67 22.83
C GLY A 11 -6.21 -4.62 23.44
N GLN A 12 -5.06 -4.80 22.78
CA GLN A 12 -3.99 -5.68 23.26
C GLN A 12 -3.61 -5.40 24.73
N GLY A 13 -3.51 -6.46 25.52
CA GLY A 13 -3.19 -6.40 26.95
C GLY A 13 -4.38 -6.11 27.87
N LEU A 14 -5.58 -5.86 27.34
CA LEU A 14 -6.78 -5.64 28.15
C LEU A 14 -7.55 -6.94 28.39
N ALA A 15 -8.10 -7.09 29.59
CA ALA A 15 -9.02 -8.18 29.88
C ALA A 15 -10.32 -8.01 29.06
N PRO A 16 -10.93 -9.10 28.54
CA PRO A 16 -12.14 -9.01 27.71
C PRO A 16 -13.32 -8.27 28.36
N VAL A 17 -13.42 -8.30 29.70
CA VAL A 17 -14.45 -7.57 30.46
C VAL A 17 -14.30 -6.07 30.32
N LEU A 18 -13.06 -5.56 30.22
CA LEU A 18 -12.80 -4.13 30.01
C LEU A 18 -13.26 -3.69 28.62
N LEU A 19 -12.99 -4.49 27.59
CA LEU A 19 -13.43 -4.23 26.22
C LEU A 19 -14.97 -4.24 26.10
N LYS A 20 -15.64 -5.16 26.79
CA LYS A 20 -17.10 -5.26 26.79
C LYS A 20 -17.80 -4.09 27.50
N ARG A 21 -17.13 -3.44 28.46
CA ARG A 21 -17.68 -2.32 29.25
C ARG A 21 -17.31 -0.95 28.69
N ALA A 22 -16.29 -0.88 27.84
CA ALA A 22 -15.89 0.35 27.17
C ALA A 22 -17.05 0.94 26.36
N THR A 23 -17.18 2.28 26.36
CA THR A 23 -18.06 2.95 25.42
C THR A 23 -17.53 2.76 24.00
N THR A 24 -18.36 2.97 22.99
CA THR A 24 -17.96 2.77 21.60
C THR A 24 -18.01 4.08 20.82
N VAL A 25 -17.19 4.16 19.78
CA VAL A 25 -17.28 5.23 18.78
C VAL A 25 -17.30 4.61 17.40
N GLU A 26 -18.30 4.95 16.59
CA GLU A 26 -18.42 4.52 15.21
C GLU A 26 -17.77 5.55 14.31
N LEU A 27 -16.76 5.13 13.54
CA LEU A 27 -15.98 6.02 12.69
C LEU A 27 -15.86 5.42 11.29
N ASP A 28 -16.19 6.21 10.28
CA ASP A 28 -15.90 5.88 8.88
C ASP A 28 -14.40 5.91 8.59
N TRP A 29 -14.02 5.46 7.40
CA TRP A 29 -12.63 5.41 6.96
C TRP A 29 -12.00 6.80 6.83
N ASP A 30 -12.75 7.81 6.37
CA ASP A 30 -12.27 9.19 6.21
C ASP A 30 -11.84 9.82 7.53
N VAL A 31 -12.56 9.53 8.62
CA VAL A 31 -12.20 9.98 9.96
C VAL A 31 -11.06 9.15 10.52
N ARG A 32 -11.07 7.83 10.34
CA ARG A 32 -10.05 6.91 10.91
C ARG A 32 -8.65 7.09 10.34
N GLN A 33 -8.51 7.72 9.17
CA GLN A 33 -7.23 8.11 8.59
C GLN A 33 -6.64 9.40 9.21
N LYS A 34 -7.44 10.18 9.96
CA LYS A 34 -7.01 11.45 10.55
C LYS A 34 -6.35 11.20 11.89
N SER A 35 -5.23 11.89 12.13
CA SER A 35 -4.57 11.91 13.44
C SER A 35 -5.26 12.81 14.46
N ARG A 36 -6.08 13.77 14.01
CA ARG A 36 -6.79 14.72 14.86
C ARG A 36 -8.21 14.90 14.38
N PHE A 37 -9.19 14.66 15.25
CA PHE A 37 -10.61 14.83 14.95
C PHE A 37 -11.43 14.88 16.24
N ALA A 38 -12.66 15.39 16.15
CA ALA A 38 -13.64 15.31 17.22
C ALA A 38 -14.59 14.14 16.95
N ALA A 39 -15.09 13.51 18.01
CA ALA A 39 -16.11 12.46 17.91
C ALA A 39 -17.00 12.47 19.16
N THR A 40 -18.11 11.74 19.10
CA THR A 40 -19.01 11.53 20.24
C THR A 40 -19.12 10.04 20.50
N ASP A 41 -18.90 9.61 21.74
CA ASP A 41 -19.01 8.20 22.10
C ASP A 41 -20.48 7.76 22.30
N SER A 42 -20.69 6.46 22.48
CA SER A 42 -22.00 5.85 22.69
C SER A 42 -22.71 6.29 23.98
N ALA A 43 -22.01 6.98 24.89
CA ALA A 43 -22.58 7.57 26.09
C ALA A 43 -22.89 9.07 25.91
N GLY A 44 -22.73 9.62 24.70
CA GLY A 44 -22.97 11.03 24.39
C GLY A 44 -21.82 11.96 24.80
N ARG A 45 -20.65 11.43 25.12
CA ARG A 45 -19.49 12.22 25.55
C ARG A 45 -18.71 12.73 24.35
N GLU A 46 -18.40 14.02 24.34
CA GLU A 46 -17.52 14.62 23.33
C GLU A 46 -16.05 14.29 23.58
N LEU A 47 -15.41 13.72 22.56
CA LEU A 47 -14.01 13.33 22.53
C LEU A 47 -13.23 14.24 21.56
N GLY A 48 -12.02 14.65 21.96
CA GLY A 48 -11.02 15.24 21.08
C GLY A 48 -9.85 14.28 20.90
N ILE A 49 -9.69 13.69 19.72
CA ILE A 49 -8.68 12.69 19.41
C ILE A 49 -7.41 13.41 18.90
N PHE A 50 -6.26 13.08 19.48
CA PHE A 50 -4.93 13.62 19.14
C PHE A 50 -3.89 12.50 19.13
N LEU A 51 -3.84 11.76 18.02
CA LEU A 51 -2.89 10.67 17.82
C LEU A 51 -1.61 11.16 17.11
N PRO A 52 -0.51 10.38 17.17
CA PRO A 52 0.65 10.61 16.32
C PRO A 52 0.25 10.71 14.84
N ARG A 53 1.02 11.50 14.07
CA ARG A 53 0.79 11.59 12.62
C ARG A 53 1.03 10.23 11.98
N GLY A 54 0.19 9.86 11.03
CA GLY A 54 0.26 8.56 10.34
C GLY A 54 -0.37 7.40 11.11
N THR A 55 -0.91 7.60 12.31
CA THR A 55 -1.71 6.57 12.99
C THR A 55 -3.03 6.35 12.23
N LEU A 56 -3.23 5.12 11.75
CA LEU A 56 -4.49 4.65 11.19
C LEU A 56 -5.29 3.96 12.29
N VAL A 57 -6.52 4.40 12.51
CA VAL A 57 -7.41 3.79 13.50
C VAL A 57 -8.17 2.63 12.86
N ARG A 58 -8.11 1.44 13.45
CA ARG A 58 -8.83 0.25 12.97
C ARG A 58 -10.05 -0.06 13.83
N GLY A 59 -11.06 -0.70 13.24
CA GLY A 59 -12.13 -1.31 14.00
C GLY A 59 -11.57 -2.31 15.00
N GLY A 60 -12.03 -2.24 16.25
CA GLY A 60 -11.53 -3.05 17.36
C GLY A 60 -10.41 -2.37 18.18
N ASP A 61 -9.78 -1.32 17.68
CA ASP A 61 -8.83 -0.54 18.47
C ASP A 61 -9.49 0.11 19.68
N VAL A 62 -8.69 0.38 20.72
CA VAL A 62 -9.17 1.02 21.94
C VAL A 62 -8.45 2.35 22.13
N LEU A 63 -9.24 3.42 22.09
CA LEU A 63 -8.83 4.76 22.43
C LEU A 63 -8.85 4.94 23.95
N VAL A 64 -7.80 5.53 24.50
CA VAL A 64 -7.69 5.82 25.94
C VAL A 64 -7.72 7.32 26.15
N ALA A 65 -8.74 7.77 26.88
CA ALA A 65 -8.92 9.16 27.25
C ALA A 65 -8.05 9.55 28.46
N GLU A 66 -7.87 10.85 28.67
CA GLU A 66 -7.05 11.39 29.77
C GLU A 66 -7.58 11.05 31.18
N ASP A 67 -8.88 10.80 31.32
CA ASP A 67 -9.51 10.32 32.56
C ASP A 67 -9.32 8.80 32.78
N GLY A 68 -8.60 8.13 31.88
CA GLY A 68 -8.38 6.69 31.89
C GLY A 68 -9.54 5.86 31.33
N SER A 69 -10.63 6.50 30.89
CA SER A 69 -11.72 5.78 30.24
C SER A 69 -11.31 5.23 28.88
N MET A 70 -11.89 4.07 28.54
CA MET A 70 -11.62 3.36 27.31
C MET A 70 -12.81 3.50 26.37
N VAL A 71 -12.52 3.80 25.11
CA VAL A 71 -13.50 3.89 24.03
C VAL A 71 -13.07 2.95 22.92
N ARG A 72 -13.89 1.95 22.63
CA ARG A 72 -13.63 0.97 21.56
C ARG A 72 -14.11 1.51 20.22
N VAL A 73 -13.26 1.44 19.21
CA VAL A 73 -13.57 1.89 17.87
C VAL A 73 -14.34 0.80 17.12
N ILE A 74 -15.40 1.20 16.45
CA ILE A 74 -16.15 0.38 15.50
C ILE A 74 -15.98 1.03 14.12
N ALA A 75 -15.60 0.23 13.13
CA ALA A 75 -15.62 0.67 11.75
C ALA A 75 -17.08 0.87 11.32
N ALA A 76 -17.48 2.12 11.10
CA ALA A 76 -18.85 2.44 10.72
C ALA A 76 -19.14 1.91 9.31
N PRO A 77 -20.35 1.40 9.03
CA PRO A 77 -20.79 1.14 7.68
C PRO A 77 -20.79 2.43 6.85
N GLN A 78 -20.18 2.38 5.67
CA GLN A 78 -20.14 3.49 4.71
C GLN A 78 -20.40 2.99 3.29
N PRO A 79 -20.76 3.88 2.35
CA PRO A 79 -20.86 3.53 0.94
C PRO A 79 -19.54 2.96 0.42
N VAL A 80 -19.60 1.78 -0.18
CA VAL A 80 -18.48 1.09 -0.83
C VAL A 80 -18.94 0.41 -2.11
N LEU A 81 -18.00 0.20 -3.02
CA LEU A 81 -18.17 -0.75 -4.11
C LEU A 81 -17.61 -2.10 -3.67
N VAL A 82 -18.42 -3.15 -3.79
CA VAL A 82 -18.04 -4.54 -3.60
C VAL A 82 -17.84 -5.19 -4.96
N ILE A 83 -16.63 -5.68 -5.20
CA ILE A 83 -16.20 -6.29 -6.47
C ILE A 83 -16.10 -7.79 -6.28
N THR A 84 -16.79 -8.55 -7.11
CA THR A 84 -16.71 -10.01 -7.17
C THR A 84 -16.43 -10.49 -8.59
N HIS A 85 -15.88 -11.70 -8.73
CA HIS A 85 -15.71 -12.31 -10.04
C HIS A 85 -17.04 -12.88 -10.55
N CYS A 86 -17.22 -12.90 -11.87
CA CYS A 86 -18.37 -13.54 -12.48
C CYS A 86 -18.29 -15.07 -12.32
N LYS A 87 -19.29 -15.70 -11.70
CA LYS A 87 -19.32 -17.16 -11.50
C LYS A 87 -19.47 -17.98 -12.78
N ASN A 88 -19.93 -17.37 -13.87
CA ASN A 88 -20.20 -18.07 -15.13
C ASN A 88 -19.01 -18.01 -16.12
N HIS A 89 -18.32 -16.87 -16.17
CA HIS A 89 -17.29 -16.60 -17.19
C HIS A 89 -15.96 -16.13 -16.59
N GLY A 90 -15.90 -15.84 -15.30
CA GLY A 90 -14.71 -15.35 -14.61
C GLY A 90 -14.12 -16.39 -13.67
N THR A 91 -12.98 -16.05 -13.08
CA THR A 91 -12.26 -16.87 -12.11
C THR A 91 -11.92 -16.04 -10.86
N PRO A 92 -11.68 -16.66 -9.70
CA PRO A 92 -11.20 -15.94 -8.52
C PRO A 92 -9.91 -15.14 -8.79
N PHE A 93 -9.06 -15.61 -9.72
CA PHE A 93 -7.82 -14.93 -10.10
C PHE A 93 -8.05 -13.56 -10.78
N ASP A 94 -9.25 -13.30 -11.32
CA ASP A 94 -9.58 -11.99 -11.87
C ASP A 94 -9.66 -10.91 -10.79
N LEU A 95 -9.98 -11.27 -9.54
CA LEU A 95 -9.88 -10.35 -8.40
C LEU A 95 -8.41 -9.99 -8.11
N THR A 96 -7.48 -10.94 -8.22
CA THR A 96 -6.04 -10.66 -8.09
C THR A 96 -5.57 -9.66 -9.16
N ARG A 97 -6.02 -9.84 -10.41
CA ARG A 97 -5.73 -8.89 -11.50
C ARG A 97 -6.32 -7.51 -11.23
N ALA A 98 -7.55 -7.46 -10.72
CA ALA A 98 -8.20 -6.22 -10.34
C ALA A 98 -7.42 -5.48 -9.24
N ALA A 99 -7.05 -6.19 -8.17
CA ALA A 99 -6.25 -5.66 -7.08
C ALA A 99 -4.91 -5.11 -7.57
N TYR A 100 -4.24 -5.80 -8.50
CA TYR A 100 -3.02 -5.30 -9.16
C TYR A 100 -3.26 -3.95 -9.87
N HIS A 101 -4.31 -3.84 -10.68
CA HIS A 101 -4.61 -2.61 -11.40
C HIS A 101 -5.06 -1.46 -10.49
N LEU A 102 -5.80 -1.75 -9.41
CA LEU A 102 -6.21 -0.77 -8.40
C LEU A 102 -4.99 -0.29 -7.58
N GLY A 103 -4.10 -1.22 -7.21
CA GLY A 103 -2.85 -0.91 -6.52
C GLY A 103 -1.92 -0.01 -7.35
N ASN A 104 -1.80 -0.26 -8.65
CA ASN A 104 -1.04 0.61 -9.58
C ASN A 104 -1.61 2.04 -9.68
N ARG A 105 -2.85 2.25 -9.25
CA ARG A 105 -3.51 3.56 -9.20
C ARG A 105 -3.54 4.15 -7.78
N HIS A 106 -2.88 3.50 -6.82
CA HIS A 106 -2.87 3.88 -5.41
C HIS A 106 -4.28 4.00 -4.79
N VAL A 107 -5.23 3.18 -5.25
CA VAL A 107 -6.60 3.17 -4.71
C VAL A 107 -6.60 2.44 -3.37
N PRO A 108 -7.13 3.04 -2.28
CA PRO A 108 -7.38 2.32 -1.04
C PRO A 108 -8.29 1.12 -1.31
N ILE A 109 -7.85 -0.08 -0.94
CA ILE A 109 -8.54 -1.33 -1.25
C ILE A 109 -8.55 -2.23 -0.04
N GLU A 110 -9.74 -2.76 0.30
CA GLU A 110 -9.87 -3.87 1.24
C GLU A 110 -9.83 -5.17 0.44
N LEU A 111 -8.95 -6.09 0.85
CA LEU A 111 -8.76 -7.38 0.22
C LEU A 111 -9.48 -8.46 1.03
N GLN A 112 -10.36 -9.22 0.38
CA GLN A 112 -10.93 -10.44 0.93
C GLN A 112 -10.74 -11.58 -0.07
N PRO A 113 -10.75 -12.86 0.37
CA PRO A 113 -10.54 -14.00 -0.52
C PRO A 113 -11.56 -14.10 -1.66
N ASP A 114 -12.78 -13.62 -1.45
CA ASP A 114 -13.92 -13.76 -2.35
C ASP A 114 -14.40 -12.44 -2.96
N HIS A 115 -13.95 -11.30 -2.44
CA HIS A 115 -14.33 -9.97 -2.93
C HIS A 115 -13.28 -8.91 -2.62
N LEU A 116 -13.41 -7.76 -3.27
CA LEU A 116 -12.65 -6.54 -2.96
C LEU A 116 -13.63 -5.45 -2.56
N LYS A 117 -13.20 -4.50 -1.74
CA LYS A 117 -13.95 -3.26 -1.53
C LYS A 117 -13.09 -2.04 -1.86
N ILE A 118 -13.71 -1.03 -2.45
CA ILE A 118 -13.14 0.30 -2.66
C ILE A 118 -14.20 1.35 -2.37
N GLU A 119 -13.78 2.60 -2.22
CA GLU A 119 -14.70 3.74 -2.13
C GLU A 119 -15.44 3.96 -3.46
N PRO A 120 -16.64 4.56 -3.44
CA PRO A 120 -17.42 4.82 -4.64
C PRO A 120 -16.69 5.73 -5.64
N ASP A 121 -16.31 5.14 -6.78
CA ASP A 121 -15.72 5.83 -7.92
C ASP A 121 -16.28 5.21 -9.21
N HIS A 122 -16.99 6.01 -10.01
CA HIS A 122 -17.63 5.55 -11.24
C HIS A 122 -16.62 5.18 -12.34
N VAL A 123 -15.48 5.86 -12.42
CA VAL A 123 -14.42 5.58 -13.41
C VAL A 123 -13.78 4.23 -13.09
N LEU A 124 -13.48 3.98 -11.82
CA LEU A 124 -12.97 2.68 -11.38
C LEU A 124 -14.01 1.58 -11.55
N ALA A 125 -15.29 1.86 -11.25
CA ALA A 125 -16.37 0.90 -11.46
C ALA A 125 -16.47 0.47 -12.94
N ASP A 126 -16.40 1.42 -13.87
CA ASP A 126 -16.48 1.13 -15.31
C ASP A 126 -15.26 0.34 -15.80
N MET A 127 -14.06 0.69 -15.31
CA MET A 127 -12.84 -0.10 -15.58
C MET A 127 -13.01 -1.55 -15.11
N LEU A 128 -13.50 -1.76 -13.88
CA LEU A 128 -13.68 -3.09 -13.31
C LEU A 128 -14.77 -3.89 -14.05
N ARG A 129 -15.85 -3.24 -14.47
CA ARG A 129 -16.88 -3.87 -15.32
C ARG A 129 -16.33 -4.26 -16.69
N ALA A 130 -15.46 -3.43 -17.29
CA ALA A 130 -14.77 -3.77 -18.54
C ALA A 130 -13.82 -4.96 -18.40
N MET A 131 -13.34 -5.24 -17.17
CA MET A 131 -12.63 -6.47 -16.82
C MET A 131 -13.55 -7.67 -16.55
N HIS A 132 -14.86 -7.55 -16.82
CA HIS A 132 -15.90 -8.56 -16.58
C HIS A 132 -16.14 -8.91 -15.11
N LEU A 133 -15.81 -7.98 -14.19
CA LEU A 133 -16.12 -8.12 -12.77
C LEU A 133 -17.52 -7.58 -12.47
N ILE A 134 -18.13 -8.15 -11.43
CA ILE A 134 -19.41 -7.69 -10.90
C ILE A 134 -19.12 -6.63 -9.83
N VAL A 135 -19.63 -5.42 -10.04
CA VAL A 135 -19.45 -4.28 -9.12
C VAL A 135 -20.81 -3.88 -8.57
N THR A 136 -20.96 -3.92 -7.24
CA THR A 136 -22.21 -3.60 -6.54
C THR A 136 -21.97 -2.54 -5.46
N GLU A 137 -22.86 -1.57 -5.34
CA GLU A 137 -22.85 -0.61 -4.24
C GLU A 137 -23.46 -1.24 -2.98
N GLN A 138 -22.78 -1.09 -1.85
CA GLN A 138 -23.24 -1.57 -0.54
C GLN A 138 -22.86 -0.56 0.55
N ASN A 139 -23.53 -0.65 1.71
CA ASN A 139 -23.18 0.12 2.90
C ASN A 139 -22.56 -0.81 3.94
N LEU A 140 -21.23 -0.90 3.95
CA LEU A 140 -20.47 -1.86 4.75
C LEU A 140 -19.29 -1.19 5.45
N ALA A 141 -18.79 -1.80 6.52
CA ALA A 141 -17.51 -1.40 7.10
C ALA A 141 -16.39 -1.58 6.06
N PHE A 142 -15.51 -0.59 6.01
CA PHE A 142 -14.41 -0.53 5.04
C PHE A 142 -13.06 -0.50 5.76
N GLU A 143 -12.25 -1.54 5.59
CA GLU A 143 -10.93 -1.68 6.22
C GLU A 143 -9.85 -1.90 5.16
N PRO A 144 -9.50 -0.86 4.38
CA PRO A 144 -8.51 -1.01 3.33
C PRO A 144 -7.12 -1.32 3.91
N GLU A 145 -6.33 -2.03 3.13
CA GLU A 145 -4.97 -2.40 3.48
C GLU A 145 -4.11 -1.16 3.78
N GLY A 146 -3.23 -1.29 4.76
CA GLY A 146 -2.19 -0.28 4.98
C GLY A 146 -1.27 -0.23 3.76
N GLY A 147 -0.96 0.97 3.26
CA GLY A 147 0.05 1.09 2.20
C GLY A 147 1.38 0.46 2.61
N ALA A 148 2.21 0.07 1.64
CA ALA A 148 3.48 -0.65 1.88
C ALA A 148 4.44 0.05 2.88
N TYR A 149 4.26 1.35 3.11
CA TYR A 149 5.08 2.17 4.01
C TYR A 149 4.41 2.47 5.36
N ALA A 150 3.19 1.99 5.60
CA ALA A 150 2.47 2.19 6.86
C ALA A 150 3.03 1.33 8.01
N ALA A 151 3.87 0.33 7.73
CA ALA A 151 4.41 -0.63 8.70
C ALA A 151 5.42 -0.03 9.72
N GLY A 152 5.61 1.29 9.77
CA GLY A 152 6.64 1.95 10.58
C GLY A 152 6.27 2.31 12.03
N HIS A 153 5.04 2.08 12.51
CA HIS A 153 4.60 2.62 13.81
C HIS A 153 4.10 1.58 14.84
N GLY A 154 4.20 0.29 14.54
CA GLY A 154 3.82 -0.81 15.47
C GLY A 154 4.99 -1.48 16.19
N GLY A 155 6.24 -1.12 15.89
CA GLY A 155 7.44 -1.65 16.54
C GLY A 155 8.31 -0.50 17.03
N GLY A 156 8.61 -0.46 18.32
CA GLY A 156 9.51 0.51 18.91
C GLY A 156 10.93 0.33 18.39
N HIS A 157 11.25 0.97 17.28
CA HIS A 157 12.60 1.34 16.90
C HIS A 157 12.61 2.84 16.63
N SER A 158 12.75 3.60 17.71
CA SER A 158 13.29 4.95 17.64
C SER A 158 14.64 4.83 16.94
N HIS A 159 14.72 5.20 15.66
CA HIS A 159 15.99 5.55 15.07
C HIS A 159 16.48 6.77 15.85
N GLY A 160 17.42 6.51 16.77
CA GLY A 160 18.13 7.55 17.48
C GLY A 160 18.64 8.57 16.47
N GLU A 161 18.40 9.83 16.81
CA GLU A 161 19.08 10.98 16.24
C GLU A 161 20.59 10.74 16.34
N HIS A 162 21.20 10.25 15.25
CA HIS A 162 22.63 10.41 15.06
C HIS A 162 22.86 11.85 14.62
N GLY A 163 23.01 12.72 15.62
CA GLY A 163 23.63 14.02 15.45
C GLY A 163 25.05 13.85 14.91
N HIS A 164 25.21 13.98 13.60
CA HIS A 164 26.49 14.25 12.98
C HIS A 164 26.71 15.76 12.91
N GLY A 165 27.06 16.33 14.07
CA GLY A 165 27.96 17.47 14.05
C GLY A 165 29.35 16.94 13.74
N LYS A 166 29.95 17.41 12.64
CA LYS A 166 31.37 17.81 12.48
C LYS A 166 31.53 18.34 11.05
N GLY A 167 31.67 19.66 10.96
CA GLY A 167 32.03 20.35 9.74
C GLY A 167 33.41 19.93 9.27
N HIS A 168 33.55 19.80 7.96
CA HIS A 168 34.81 19.97 7.26
C HIS A 168 34.54 20.81 6.03
N ASP A 169 34.90 22.08 6.13
CA ASP A 169 35.05 22.99 5.02
C ASP A 169 36.13 22.49 4.08
N HIS A 170 35.79 22.31 2.81
CA HIS A 170 36.77 22.34 1.73
C HIS A 170 36.25 23.21 0.59
N HIS A 171 36.69 24.47 0.66
CA HIS A 171 36.76 25.36 -0.49
C HIS A 171 37.60 24.73 -1.61
N HIS A 172 37.01 24.59 -2.79
CA HIS A 172 37.74 24.77 -4.05
C HIS A 172 36.83 25.54 -5.00
N GLY A 173 37.06 26.85 -5.08
CA GLY A 173 36.58 27.66 -6.18
C GLY A 173 37.42 27.40 -7.41
N HIS A 174 36.78 27.20 -8.55
CA HIS A 174 37.30 27.62 -9.84
C HIS A 174 36.14 28.15 -10.67
N ASP A 175 36.16 29.47 -10.82
CA ASP A 175 35.48 30.23 -11.84
C ASP A 175 36.08 29.87 -13.22
N HIS A 176 35.29 30.05 -14.28
CA HIS A 176 35.67 30.59 -15.59
C HIS A 176 34.57 30.28 -16.62
N SER A 177 33.77 31.32 -16.87
CA SER A 177 33.16 31.62 -18.17
C SER A 177 34.16 31.48 -19.33
N HIS A 178 33.71 31.07 -20.52
CA HIS A 178 33.87 31.85 -21.76
C HIS A 178 33.02 31.27 -22.90
N ASP A 179 32.34 32.19 -23.58
CA ASP A 179 31.68 32.09 -24.88
C ASP A 179 32.72 32.01 -26.01
N HIS A 180 32.34 31.45 -27.17
CA HIS A 180 32.56 32.00 -28.53
C HIS A 180 32.32 30.98 -29.65
N SER A 181 31.48 31.42 -30.60
CA SER A 181 31.25 30.93 -31.96
C SER A 181 32.50 30.93 -32.85
N HIS A 182 32.52 30.08 -33.90
CA HIS A 182 32.93 30.29 -35.32
C HIS A 182 32.93 28.87 -35.96
N GLY A 183 32.34 28.52 -37.11
CA GLY A 183 31.96 29.27 -38.28
C GLY A 183 32.94 29.00 -39.43
N HIS A 184 32.93 27.81 -40.06
CA HIS A 184 33.53 27.62 -41.40
C HIS A 184 32.82 26.55 -42.23
N THR A 185 32.42 26.98 -43.42
CA THR A 185 31.97 26.23 -44.60
C THR A 185 33.15 25.57 -45.31
N HIS A 186 32.99 24.36 -45.84
CA HIS A 186 33.61 23.96 -47.11
C HIS A 186 32.74 22.93 -47.84
N ASP A 187 32.34 23.31 -49.04
CA ASP A 187 31.78 22.47 -50.10
C ASP A 187 32.92 21.72 -50.82
N HIS A 188 32.59 20.56 -51.40
CA HIS A 188 33.04 20.01 -52.69
C HIS A 188 33.04 18.47 -52.68
N GLY A 189 32.29 17.88 -53.62
CA GLY A 189 32.55 16.51 -54.09
C GLY A 189 31.32 15.75 -54.56
N HIS A 190 30.86 16.04 -55.77
CA HIS A 190 29.85 15.25 -56.49
C HIS A 190 30.37 13.85 -56.86
N SER A 191 29.52 12.82 -56.75
CA SER A 191 29.14 12.00 -57.92
C SER A 191 28.13 10.89 -57.56
N HIS A 192 27.16 10.76 -58.46
CA HIS A 192 26.19 9.68 -58.71
C HIS A 192 26.88 8.29 -58.76
N ASP A 193 26.27 7.11 -58.60
CA ASP A 193 24.96 6.63 -59.09
C ASP A 193 24.73 5.16 -58.61
N HIS A 194 23.50 4.66 -58.80
CA HIS A 194 23.04 3.26 -58.90
C HIS A 194 23.00 2.42 -57.60
N SER A 195 22.01 1.58 -57.29
CA SER A 195 20.95 0.93 -58.08
C SER A 195 19.98 0.26 -57.08
N HIS A 196 18.68 0.27 -57.35
CA HIS A 196 17.71 -0.53 -56.60
C HIS A 196 17.60 -1.93 -57.21
N ALA A 197 18.16 -2.93 -56.54
CA ALA A 197 17.85 -4.32 -56.76
C ALA A 197 17.31 -4.90 -55.45
N ALA A 198 16.01 -5.19 -55.44
CA ALA A 198 15.36 -5.94 -54.38
C ALA A 198 15.78 -7.42 -54.43
N ALA A 199 16.13 -7.97 -53.29
CA ALA A 199 16.28 -9.41 -53.06
C ALA A 199 15.70 -9.78 -51.69
N PRO A 200 15.20 -11.02 -51.52
CA PRO A 200 14.09 -11.35 -50.62
C PRO A 200 14.54 -11.59 -49.18
N VAL A 201 13.71 -11.20 -48.21
CA VAL A 201 13.88 -11.57 -46.80
C VAL A 201 13.03 -12.80 -46.50
N ALA A 202 13.69 -13.94 -46.29
CA ALA A 202 13.15 -15.14 -45.68
C ALA A 202 13.37 -15.10 -44.14
N PRO A 203 12.74 -15.97 -43.34
CA PRO A 203 12.27 -15.65 -41.99
C PRO A 203 13.38 -15.61 -40.93
N SER A 204 13.29 -14.65 -40.02
CA SER A 204 14.16 -14.56 -38.85
C SER A 204 13.71 -15.55 -37.77
N ALA A 205 14.65 -16.42 -37.38
CA ALA A 205 14.53 -17.41 -36.32
C ALA A 205 14.61 -16.76 -34.92
N ALA A 206 13.97 -17.44 -33.96
CA ALA A 206 13.79 -17.03 -32.57
C ALA A 206 15.09 -16.68 -31.81
N PRO A 207 15.08 -15.66 -30.92
CA PRO A 207 16.19 -15.41 -30.02
C PRO A 207 16.24 -16.40 -28.84
N ALA A 208 17.47 -16.74 -28.46
CA ALA A 208 17.84 -17.77 -27.52
C ALA A 208 17.36 -17.53 -26.07
N ARG A 209 17.14 -18.66 -25.37
CA ARG A 209 16.80 -18.75 -23.95
C ARG A 209 17.77 -17.97 -23.07
N GLY A 210 17.26 -16.98 -22.34
CA GLY A 210 17.97 -16.29 -21.27
C GLY A 210 18.30 -17.23 -20.10
N ARG A 211 19.49 -17.06 -19.53
CA ARG A 211 20.06 -17.89 -18.45
C ARG A 211 19.17 -17.87 -17.20
N THR A 212 18.86 -19.06 -16.70
CA THR A 212 18.29 -19.30 -15.37
C THR A 212 19.33 -19.00 -14.30
N VAL A 213 19.02 -18.08 -13.37
CA VAL A 213 19.82 -17.87 -12.15
C VAL A 213 19.32 -18.85 -11.09
N SER A 214 20.17 -19.81 -10.73
CA SER A 214 19.89 -20.77 -9.67
C SER A 214 20.08 -20.11 -8.30
N ILE A 215 19.03 -20.03 -7.50
CA ILE A 215 19.11 -19.62 -6.09
C ILE A 215 19.35 -20.90 -5.27
N PRO A 216 20.48 -21.05 -4.55
CA PRO A 216 20.69 -22.21 -3.69
C PRO A 216 19.78 -22.12 -2.45
N VAL A 217 18.87 -23.08 -2.32
CA VAL A 217 18.10 -23.30 -1.09
C VAL A 217 18.96 -24.13 -0.15
N VAL A 218 19.36 -23.55 0.99
CA VAL A 218 19.98 -24.31 2.08
C VAL A 218 18.86 -24.83 2.98
N SER A 219 18.59 -26.14 2.91
CA SER A 219 17.63 -26.82 3.78
C SER A 219 18.14 -26.78 5.22
N HIS A 220 17.49 -26.00 6.09
CA HIS A 220 17.66 -26.19 7.52
C HIS A 220 16.89 -27.45 7.94
N GLY A 221 17.63 -28.40 8.50
CA GLY A 221 17.14 -29.71 8.91
C GLY A 221 15.99 -29.63 9.90
N HIS A 222 15.03 -30.51 9.70
CA HIS A 222 13.90 -30.76 10.59
C HIS A 222 14.41 -31.24 11.96
N VAL A 223 13.95 -30.66 13.06
CA VAL A 223 14.21 -31.16 14.41
C VAL A 223 13.09 -32.14 14.76
N HIS A 224 13.43 -33.42 14.90
CA HIS A 224 12.50 -34.43 15.39
C HIS A 224 12.32 -34.28 16.91
N GLY A 225 11.07 -34.13 17.35
CA GLY A 225 10.69 -34.33 18.74
C GLY A 225 10.77 -35.81 19.13
N PRO A 226 10.92 -36.14 20.42
CA PRO A 226 11.30 -37.48 20.89
C PRO A 226 10.29 -38.64 20.66
N ASP A 227 9.21 -38.45 19.88
CA ASP A 227 8.15 -39.47 19.70
C ASP A 227 7.82 -39.83 18.23
N CYS A 228 8.67 -39.50 17.26
CA CYS A 228 8.42 -39.87 15.86
C CYS A 228 9.06 -41.22 15.50
N ASN A 229 8.26 -42.28 15.47
CA ASN A 229 8.71 -43.66 15.26
C ASN A 229 8.40 -44.17 13.83
N HIS A 230 9.32 -43.94 12.88
CA HIS A 230 9.26 -44.54 11.55
C HIS A 230 10.64 -45.02 11.10
N ASP A 231 10.79 -46.33 10.92
CA ASP A 231 11.94 -47.00 10.29
C ASP A 231 11.87 -46.88 8.76
N HIS A 232 13.05 -46.85 8.14
CA HIS A 232 13.29 -46.66 6.70
C HIS A 232 12.82 -47.81 5.81
#